data_AF-A0A060Z3G6-F1
#
_entry.id   AF-A0A060Z3G6-F1
#
_cell.length_a   1.000
_cell.length_b   1.000
_cell.length_c   1.000
_cell.angle_alpha   90.00
_cell.angle_beta   90.00
_cell.angle_gamma   90.00
#
_symmetry.space_group_name_H-M   'P 1'
#
loop_
_entity.id
_entity.type
_entity.pdbx_description
1 polymer ?
#
loop_
_entity_poly.entity_id
_entity_poly.type
_entity_poly.pdbx_seq_one_letter_code
_entity_poly.pdbx_strand_id
1 'polypeptide(L)'
;LLGKVNNLRKKKEVVEEPEEEEEVKPSTLQELISHTMIHWAQEAFIQNPELVRLMFSLLHRQYDGLGELTRALPKAYAINAVSVQDTMDLLECLGQIRSLLIVQMGPEEERLMIQSIGNIMNNKVFYQHPNLMRALGMHETVMEVMVNVLGGGGDSKEIRFPQMVTNCCRFLCYFCRISRQNQRSMFDHLSYLLQNSGIGLGMRGSTPLDVAAASCIDNNELALALQEQDLEKVVTYLAGCGLQSCPMLLSKGYPDIGWNPCGGEKYLDFLRFAVFVNGESVEENANVVVRLLIRRPECFGPALRGEGGAGLLAAIEEAIKISEDPARDGPTVKKDRRFPMFGGEEQQEENRVHLGNAIMSFYSALIDLLGRCAPEMHVR
;
A
#
# COMPACT_ATOMS: atom_id res chain seq x y z
N LEU A 1 34.03 98.98 -2.18
CA LEU A 1 34.63 99.00 -0.82
C LEU A 1 33.58 98.59 0.23
N LEU A 2 33.05 97.36 0.16
CA LEU A 2 32.01 96.84 1.07
C LEU A 2 32.45 95.51 1.75
N GLY A 3 33.76 95.23 1.76
CA GLY A 3 34.32 93.93 2.16
C GLY A 3 34.96 93.88 3.55
N LYS A 4 34.60 94.74 4.52
CA LYS A 4 35.23 94.71 5.86
C LYS A 4 34.27 95.06 7.02
N VAL A 5 33.10 94.43 7.07
CA VAL A 5 32.36 94.23 8.33
C VAL A 5 31.83 92.81 8.40
N ASN A 6 32.75 91.85 8.21
CA ASN A 6 32.64 90.58 8.93
C ASN A 6 32.92 90.90 10.39
N ASN A 7 31.92 90.70 11.25
CA ASN A 7 32.00 90.08 12.57
C ASN A 7 30.83 90.60 13.42
N LEU A 8 30.11 89.67 14.06
CA LEU A 8 29.13 89.87 15.13
C LEU A 8 27.63 89.82 14.80
N ARG A 9 27.19 89.01 13.83
CA ARG A 9 25.85 88.42 13.94
C ARG A 9 25.90 86.90 13.76
N LYS A 10 26.11 86.27 14.92
CA LYS A 10 25.71 84.90 15.25
C LYS A 10 24.42 84.51 14.51
N LYS A 11 24.51 83.55 13.60
CA LYS A 11 23.58 82.44 13.53
C LYS A 11 24.44 81.19 13.69
N LYS A 12 24.39 80.59 14.89
CA LYS A 12 24.75 79.20 15.04
C LYS A 12 23.80 78.44 14.11
N GLU A 13 24.34 77.87 13.03
CA GLU A 13 23.69 76.73 12.40
C GLU A 13 23.58 75.68 13.50
N VAL A 14 22.34 75.49 13.98
CA VAL A 14 21.98 74.27 14.66
C VAL A 14 22.01 73.24 13.56
N VAL A 15 23.05 72.41 13.58
CA VAL A 15 23.02 71.12 12.89
C VAL A 15 21.84 70.39 13.54
N GLU A 16 20.71 70.33 12.83
CA GLU A 16 19.70 69.32 13.14
C GLU A 16 20.41 67.98 12.94
N GLU A 17 20.77 67.34 14.04
CA GLU A 17 21.00 65.89 14.04
C GLU A 17 19.75 65.28 13.39
N PRO A 18 19.87 64.38 12.40
CA PRO A 18 18.69 63.70 11.88
C PRO A 18 18.02 63.05 13.09
N GLU A 19 16.75 63.39 13.33
CA GLU A 19 15.92 62.64 14.27
C GLU A 19 16.09 61.17 13.86
N GLU A 20 16.70 60.37 14.74
CA GLU A 20 16.71 58.92 14.58
C GLU A 20 15.25 58.53 14.43
N GLU A 21 14.81 58.21 13.20
CA GLU A 21 13.51 57.59 12.97
C GLU A 21 13.50 56.39 13.92
N GLU A 22 12.68 56.44 14.98
CA GLU A 22 12.51 55.30 15.87
C GLU A 22 12.11 54.13 14.96
N GLU A 23 13.04 53.21 14.72
CA GLU A 23 12.79 52.02 13.93
C GLU A 23 11.50 51.42 14.48
N VAL A 24 10.46 51.41 13.66
CA VAL A 24 9.12 51.00 14.07
C VAL A 24 9.24 49.58 14.61
N LYS A 25 9.21 49.47 15.94
CA LYS A 25 9.41 48.18 16.59
C LYS A 25 8.26 47.28 16.15
N PRO A 26 8.55 46.11 15.56
CA PRO A 26 7.50 45.22 15.10
C PRO A 26 6.60 44.86 16.28
N SER A 27 5.29 45.02 16.09
CA SER A 27 4.29 44.87 17.14
C SER A 27 3.79 43.42 17.26
N THR A 28 3.96 42.65 16.19
CA THR A 28 3.55 41.25 16.08
C THR A 28 4.71 40.34 15.68
N LEU A 29 4.59 39.05 16.00
CA LEU A 29 5.55 38.04 15.56
C LEU A 29 5.66 37.97 14.03
N GLN A 30 4.54 38.17 13.33
CA GLN A 30 4.48 38.17 11.87
C GLN A 30 5.32 39.30 11.26
N GLU A 31 5.16 40.52 11.78
CA GLU A 31 5.95 41.69 11.37
C GLU A 31 7.43 41.49 11.69
N LEU A 32 7.75 41.01 12.89
CA LEU A 32 9.13 40.76 13.32
C LEU A 32 9.84 39.80 12.36
N ILE A 33 9.25 38.63 12.10
CA ILE A 33 9.85 37.63 11.20
C ILE A 33 9.99 38.19 9.78
N SER A 34 8.97 38.91 9.29
CA SER A 34 8.99 39.47 7.94
C SER A 34 10.10 40.51 7.77
N HIS A 35 10.21 41.45 8.71
CA HIS A 35 11.26 42.48 8.70
C HIS A 35 12.65 41.87 8.84
N THR A 36 12.86 40.92 9.77
CA THR A 36 14.17 40.28 9.95
C THR A 36 14.64 39.53 8.68
N MET A 37 13.75 38.77 8.04
CA MET A 37 14.12 38.01 6.82
C MET A 37 14.45 38.92 5.63
N ILE A 38 13.73 40.04 5.49
CA ILE A 38 14.01 41.04 4.46
C ILE A 38 15.34 41.74 4.75
N HIS A 39 15.59 42.12 6.00
CA HIS A 39 16.84 42.76 6.42
C HIS A 39 18.06 41.87 6.12
N TRP A 40 18.00 40.58 6.48
CA TRP A 40 19.10 39.64 6.20
C TRP A 40 19.41 39.51 4.70
N ALA A 41 18.38 39.57 3.85
CA ALA A 41 18.57 39.55 2.40
C ALA A 41 19.09 40.89 1.83
N GLN A 42 18.88 42.01 2.54
CA GLN A 42 19.37 43.35 2.17
C GLN A 42 20.80 43.61 2.63
N GLU A 43 21.20 43.10 3.79
CA GLU A 43 22.54 43.35 4.37
C GLU A 43 23.67 42.70 3.56
N ALA A 44 23.50 41.46 3.12
CA ALA A 44 24.55 40.69 2.47
C ALA A 44 24.03 39.62 1.52
N PHE A 45 24.85 39.25 0.53
CA PHE A 45 24.54 38.16 -0.37
C PHE A 45 24.65 36.79 0.35
N ILE A 46 23.54 36.07 0.42
CA ILE A 46 23.44 34.76 1.08
C ILE A 46 23.80 33.65 0.09
N GLN A 47 24.92 32.95 0.36
CA GLN A 47 25.44 31.91 -0.53
C GLN A 47 24.78 30.53 -0.35
N ASN A 48 24.38 30.17 0.88
CA ASN A 48 23.84 28.83 1.16
C ASN A 48 22.39 28.69 0.63
N PRO A 49 22.14 27.88 -0.41
CA PRO A 49 20.81 27.74 -1.00
C PRO A 49 19.79 27.08 -0.06
N GLU A 50 20.22 26.22 0.87
CA GLU A 50 19.31 25.61 1.85
C GLU A 50 18.78 26.65 2.82
N LEU A 51 19.64 27.57 3.27
CA LEU A 51 19.25 28.69 4.11
C LEU A 51 18.25 29.60 3.37
N VAL A 52 18.53 29.95 2.12
CA VAL A 52 17.63 30.74 1.28
C VAL A 52 16.25 30.07 1.17
N ARG A 53 16.21 28.75 0.93
CA ARG A 53 14.97 27.98 0.87
C ARG A 53 14.19 28.03 2.18
N LEU A 54 14.86 27.89 3.32
CA LEU A 54 14.23 27.94 4.64
C LEU A 54 13.71 29.35 4.97
N MET A 55 14.46 30.40 4.63
CA MET A 55 14.05 31.79 4.80
C MET A 55 12.78 32.10 4.01
N PHE A 56 12.75 31.78 2.71
CA PHE A 56 11.56 32.02 1.89
C PHE A 56 10.37 31.15 2.29
N SER A 57 10.61 29.91 2.72
CA SER A 57 9.55 29.05 3.27
C SER A 57 8.93 29.67 4.52
N LEU A 58 9.74 30.14 5.47
CA LEU A 58 9.24 30.79 6.68
C LEU A 58 8.51 32.12 6.38
N LEU A 59 9.06 32.92 5.46
CA LEU A 59 8.46 34.18 5.02
C LEU A 59 7.11 33.95 4.35
N HIS A 60 7.02 32.97 3.45
CA HIS A 60 5.77 32.60 2.79
C HIS A 60 4.65 32.28 3.80
N ARG A 61 4.97 31.56 4.88
CA ARG A 61 4.01 31.24 5.95
C ARG A 61 3.50 32.46 6.71
N GLN A 62 4.27 33.55 6.75
CA GLN A 62 3.82 34.80 7.38
C GLN A 62 2.74 35.50 6.55
N TYR A 63 2.75 35.35 5.22
CA TYR A 63 1.77 35.99 4.33
C TYR A 63 0.61 35.06 3.97
N ASP A 64 0.88 33.77 3.73
CA ASP A 64 -0.13 32.76 3.39
C ASP A 64 -0.69 32.04 4.64
N GLY A 65 -1.08 32.81 5.67
CA GLY A 65 -1.64 32.22 6.90
C GLY A 65 -2.95 31.44 6.64
N LEU A 66 -3.78 31.92 5.72
CA LEU A 66 -5.02 31.26 5.33
C LEU A 66 -4.78 29.93 4.60
N GLY A 67 -3.80 29.89 3.67
CA GLY A 67 -3.43 28.67 2.98
C GLY A 67 -2.77 27.65 3.90
N GLU A 68 -1.91 28.10 4.83
CA GLU A 68 -1.32 27.25 5.88
C GLU A 68 -2.40 26.58 6.73
N LEU A 69 -3.38 27.36 7.21
CA LEU A 69 -4.49 26.84 7.99
C LEU A 69 -5.31 25.84 7.18
N THR A 70 -5.64 26.19 5.92
CA THR A 70 -6.42 25.32 5.02
C THR A 70 -5.71 23.99 4.74
N ARG A 71 -4.37 24.00 4.59
CA ARG A 71 -3.56 22.79 4.39
C ARG A 71 -3.45 21.92 5.65
N ALA A 72 -3.45 22.52 6.83
CA ALA A 72 -3.39 21.80 8.10
C ALA A 72 -4.76 21.24 8.54
N LEU A 73 -5.86 21.92 8.17
CA LEU A 73 -7.21 21.60 8.64
C LEU A 73 -7.65 20.14 8.40
N PRO A 74 -7.35 19.49 7.25
CA PRO A 74 -7.71 18.07 7.04
C PRO A 74 -7.05 17.09 8.03
N LYS A 75 -5.99 17.51 8.73
CA LYS A 75 -5.31 16.72 9.78
C LYS A 75 -5.84 16.99 11.19
N ALA A 76 -6.72 17.98 11.36
CA ALA A 76 -7.36 18.25 12.63
C ALA A 76 -8.45 17.20 12.89
N TYR A 77 -8.47 16.63 14.10
CA TYR A 77 -9.44 15.62 14.50
C TYR A 77 -9.80 15.78 15.98
N ALA A 78 -11.05 15.47 16.33
CA ALA A 78 -11.54 15.50 17.70
C ALA A 78 -11.98 14.10 18.12
N ILE A 79 -11.55 13.67 19.31
CA ILE A 79 -11.91 12.37 19.91
C ILE A 79 -12.69 12.60 21.20
N ASN A 80 -13.43 11.58 21.63
CA ASN A 80 -14.08 11.60 22.94
C ASN A 80 -13.02 11.42 24.04
N ALA A 81 -13.19 12.13 25.17
CA ALA A 81 -12.33 12.05 26.34
C ALA A 81 -12.19 10.62 26.89
N VAL A 82 -13.22 9.77 26.74
CA VAL A 82 -13.18 8.38 27.21
C VAL A 82 -12.21 7.51 26.38
N SER A 83 -11.93 7.87 25.12
CA SER A 83 -11.08 7.11 24.20
C SER A 83 -9.62 7.58 24.18
N VAL A 84 -9.23 8.50 25.07
CA VAL A 84 -7.89 9.11 25.07
C VAL A 84 -6.80 8.07 25.28
N GLN A 85 -6.96 7.16 26.25
CA GLN A 85 -5.93 6.14 26.53
C GLN A 85 -5.72 5.22 25.32
N ASP A 86 -6.81 4.66 24.77
CA ASP A 86 -6.73 3.82 23.58
C ASP A 86 -6.12 4.57 22.39
N THR A 87 -6.37 5.89 22.28
CA THR A 87 -5.77 6.70 21.21
C THR A 87 -4.26 6.92 21.43
N MET A 88 -3.81 7.11 22.67
CA MET A 88 -2.39 7.21 22.99
C MET A 88 -1.65 5.93 22.65
N ASP A 89 -2.20 4.77 23.04
CA ASP A 89 -1.61 3.47 22.75
C ASP A 89 -1.49 3.23 21.23
N LEU A 90 -2.51 3.65 20.46
CA LEU A 90 -2.49 3.59 19.00
C LEU A 90 -1.43 4.51 18.39
N LEU A 91 -1.30 5.74 18.89
CA LEU A 91 -0.31 6.70 18.41
C LEU A 91 1.12 6.27 18.73
N GLU A 92 1.33 5.64 19.89
CA GLU A 92 2.63 5.06 20.25
C GLU A 92 3.02 3.94 19.29
N CYS A 93 2.10 3.01 19.01
CA CYS A 93 2.33 1.94 18.02
C CYS A 93 2.60 2.50 16.62
N LEU A 94 1.91 3.57 16.20
CA LEU A 94 2.18 4.23 14.94
C LEU A 94 3.56 4.90 14.92
N GLY A 95 3.98 5.51 16.04
CA GLY A 95 5.33 6.05 16.21
C GLY A 95 6.41 4.97 16.05
N GLN A 96 6.18 3.79 16.63
CA GLN A 96 7.06 2.63 16.48
C GLN A 96 7.16 2.21 15.01
N ILE A 97 6.03 2.08 14.30
CA ILE A 97 6.03 1.74 12.86
C ILE A 97 6.79 2.80 12.04
N ARG A 98 6.56 4.09 12.29
CA ARG A 98 7.25 5.17 11.58
C ARG A 98 8.75 5.20 11.84
N SER A 99 9.19 4.77 13.01
CA SER A 99 10.62 4.66 13.31
C SER A 99 11.33 3.62 12.41
N LEU A 100 10.60 2.59 11.97
CA LEU A 100 11.12 1.55 11.09
C LEU A 100 11.31 2.03 9.64
N LEU A 101 10.73 3.18 9.24
CA LEU A 101 10.88 3.71 7.87
C LEU A 101 12.32 4.09 7.53
N ILE A 102 13.10 4.51 8.54
CA ILE A 102 14.49 4.96 8.37
C ILE A 102 15.52 3.88 8.75
N VAL A 103 15.06 2.73 9.25
CA VAL A 103 15.91 1.65 9.75
C VAL A 103 15.97 0.52 8.71
N GLN A 104 17.16 -0.07 8.53
CA GLN A 104 17.30 -1.25 7.70
C GLN A 104 16.64 -2.45 8.37
N MET A 105 15.77 -3.14 7.64
CA MET A 105 15.01 -4.27 8.18
C MET A 105 15.88 -5.45 8.62
N GLY A 106 15.67 -5.87 9.86
CA GLY A 106 16.22 -7.07 10.49
C GLY A 106 15.13 -7.91 11.19
N PRO A 107 15.51 -9.06 11.78
CA PRO A 107 14.56 -9.95 12.47
C PRO A 107 13.90 -9.33 13.71
N GLU A 108 14.61 -8.43 14.40
CA GLU A 108 14.06 -7.71 15.56
C GLU A 108 13.01 -6.69 15.11
N GLU A 109 13.31 -5.94 14.05
CA GLU A 109 12.40 -5.00 13.41
C GLU A 109 11.15 -5.69 12.84
N GLU A 110 11.30 -6.87 12.22
CA GLU A 110 10.16 -7.69 11.77
C GLU A 110 9.23 -8.03 12.93
N ARG A 111 9.76 -8.51 14.06
CA ARG A 111 8.96 -8.85 15.23
C ARG A 111 8.26 -7.61 15.81
N LEU A 112 8.96 -6.49 15.87
CA LEU A 112 8.43 -5.22 16.38
C LEU A 112 7.29 -4.70 15.49
N MET A 113 7.46 -4.79 14.16
CA MET A 113 6.42 -4.43 13.19
C MET A 113 5.17 -5.29 13.36
N ILE A 114 5.32 -6.63 13.42
CA ILE A 114 4.19 -7.56 13.58
C ILE A 114 3.44 -7.27 14.89
N GLN A 115 4.18 -7.06 15.99
CA GLN A 115 3.58 -6.73 17.28
C GLN A 115 2.82 -5.39 17.25
N SER A 116 3.41 -4.35 16.64
CA SER A 116 2.80 -3.02 16.52
C SER A 116 1.50 -3.07 15.72
N ILE A 117 1.51 -3.78 14.58
CA ILE A 117 0.31 -4.02 13.78
C ILE A 117 -0.75 -4.78 14.59
N GLY A 118 -0.35 -5.82 15.33
CA GLY A 118 -1.24 -6.59 16.19
C GLY A 118 -1.95 -5.72 17.23
N ASN A 119 -1.20 -4.82 17.88
CA ASN A 119 -1.75 -3.89 18.88
C ASN A 119 -2.75 -2.91 18.26
N ILE A 120 -2.45 -2.36 17.07
CA ILE A 120 -3.37 -1.46 16.36
C ILE A 120 -4.65 -2.21 15.96
N MET A 121 -4.54 -3.42 15.43
CA MET A 121 -5.72 -4.23 15.04
C MET A 121 -6.58 -4.65 16.23
N ASN A 122 -6.00 -4.76 17.43
CA ASN A 122 -6.73 -5.07 18.67
C ASN A 122 -7.23 -3.82 19.41
N ASN A 123 -7.08 -2.63 18.82
CA ASN A 123 -7.53 -1.38 19.41
C ASN A 123 -8.90 -0.98 18.84
N LYS A 124 -9.89 -0.75 19.71
CA LYS A 124 -11.26 -0.38 19.29
C LYS A 124 -11.33 0.95 18.53
N VAL A 125 -10.42 1.91 18.79
CA VAL A 125 -10.40 3.22 18.12
C VAL A 125 -10.17 3.06 16.62
N PHE A 126 -9.40 2.04 16.21
CA PHE A 126 -9.19 1.69 14.81
C PHE A 126 -10.51 1.48 14.06
N TYR A 127 -11.46 0.76 14.69
CA TYR A 127 -12.77 0.46 14.10
C TYR A 127 -13.79 1.58 14.29
N GLN A 128 -13.74 2.29 15.42
CA GLN A 128 -14.66 3.38 15.73
C GLN A 128 -14.40 4.65 14.91
N HIS A 129 -13.13 4.92 14.58
CA HIS A 129 -12.71 6.14 13.89
C HIS A 129 -11.88 5.87 12.62
N PRO A 130 -12.44 5.26 11.55
CA PRO A 130 -11.69 5.00 10.32
C PRO A 130 -11.10 6.25 9.65
N ASN A 131 -11.77 7.41 9.80
CA ASN A 131 -11.28 8.68 9.24
C ASN A 131 -10.01 9.18 9.94
N LEU A 132 -9.82 8.90 11.24
CA LEU A 132 -8.60 9.24 11.95
C LEU A 132 -7.40 8.47 11.38
N MET A 133 -7.60 7.18 11.09
CA MET A 133 -6.59 6.32 10.49
C MET A 133 -6.11 6.84 9.13
N ARG A 134 -7.02 7.42 8.34
CA ARG A 134 -6.69 8.08 7.07
C ARG A 134 -5.96 9.40 7.28
N ALA A 135 -6.44 10.26 8.19
CA ALA A 135 -5.81 11.55 8.50
C ALA A 135 -4.37 11.39 9.03
N LEU A 136 -4.09 10.29 9.73
CA LEU A 136 -2.76 9.92 10.20
C LEU A 136 -1.86 9.33 9.11
N GLY A 137 -2.36 9.04 7.91
CA GLY A 137 -1.57 8.41 6.84
C GLY A 137 -1.09 7.00 7.22
N MET A 138 -1.83 6.27 8.05
CA MET A 138 -1.36 4.98 8.58
C MET A 138 -1.16 3.94 7.48
N HIS A 139 -2.09 3.87 6.52
CA HIS A 139 -2.00 2.99 5.35
C HIS A 139 -0.77 3.30 4.48
N GLU A 140 -0.45 4.57 4.26
CA GLU A 140 0.76 5.01 3.55
C GLU A 140 2.02 4.49 4.26
N THR A 141 2.13 4.71 5.58
CA THR A 141 3.32 4.26 6.33
C THR A 141 3.52 2.76 6.32
N VAL A 142 2.44 1.96 6.47
CA VAL A 142 2.54 0.50 6.42
C VAL A 142 2.93 0.03 5.01
N MET A 143 2.40 0.70 3.99
CA MET A 143 2.73 0.40 2.61
C MET A 143 4.18 0.73 2.27
N GLU A 144 4.72 1.88 2.71
CA GLU A 144 6.13 2.25 2.54
C GLU A 144 7.08 1.24 3.20
N VAL A 145 6.78 0.83 4.44
CA VAL A 145 7.53 -0.22 5.13
C VAL A 145 7.51 -1.53 4.33
N MET A 146 6.33 -1.90 3.81
CA MET A 146 6.20 -3.07 2.93
C MET A 146 7.05 -2.91 1.67
N VAL A 147 7.01 -1.76 0.98
CA VAL A 147 7.80 -1.48 -0.23
C VAL A 147 9.29 -1.66 0.02
N ASN A 148 9.83 -1.17 1.15
CA ASN A 148 11.25 -1.28 1.47
C ASN A 148 11.73 -2.74 1.59
N VAL A 149 10.82 -3.64 1.98
CA VAL A 149 11.10 -5.08 2.13
C VAL A 149 10.96 -5.79 0.81
N LEU A 150 10.01 -5.36 -0.03
CA LEU A 150 9.78 -5.92 -1.36
C LEU A 150 10.86 -5.48 -2.37
N GLY A 151 11.30 -4.22 -2.31
CA GLY A 151 12.27 -3.63 -3.24
C GLY A 151 13.74 -3.90 -2.91
N GLY A 152 14.05 -4.47 -1.74
CA GLY A 152 15.41 -4.82 -1.32
C GLY A 152 15.94 -6.13 -1.91
N GLY A 153 15.07 -6.95 -2.51
CA GLY A 153 15.47 -8.10 -3.32
C GLY A 153 15.55 -7.67 -4.77
N GLY A 154 16.70 -7.84 -5.43
CA GLY A 154 16.80 -7.72 -6.89
C GLY A 154 15.85 -8.68 -7.62
N ASP A 155 16.07 -8.91 -8.91
CA ASP A 155 15.23 -9.78 -9.77
C ASP A 155 14.93 -11.20 -9.21
N SER A 156 15.61 -11.63 -8.14
CA SER A 156 15.22 -12.75 -7.30
C SER A 156 13.98 -12.41 -6.44
N LYS A 157 12.83 -12.98 -6.82
CA LYS A 157 11.52 -12.95 -6.12
C LYS A 157 11.51 -13.61 -4.71
N GLU A 158 12.63 -13.62 -3.99
CA GLU A 158 12.76 -14.25 -2.68
C GLU A 158 12.48 -13.22 -1.58
N ILE A 159 11.41 -13.43 -0.83
CA ILE A 159 10.95 -12.51 0.22
C ILE A 159 11.76 -12.78 1.48
N ARG A 160 12.55 -11.79 1.93
CA ARG A 160 13.39 -11.92 3.12
C ARG A 160 12.59 -12.04 4.43
N PHE A 161 11.46 -11.32 4.53
CA PHE A 161 10.61 -11.24 5.74
C PHE A 161 9.13 -11.50 5.41
N PRO A 162 8.75 -12.77 5.11
CA PRO A 162 7.43 -13.10 4.58
C PRO A 162 6.29 -12.94 5.61
N GLN A 163 6.57 -13.16 6.90
CA GLN A 163 5.54 -13.03 7.94
C GLN A 163 5.16 -11.56 8.14
N MET A 164 6.14 -10.65 8.15
CA MET A 164 5.85 -9.22 8.19
C MET A 164 5.00 -8.78 7.01
N VAL A 165 5.38 -9.14 5.77
CA VAL A 165 4.63 -8.77 4.56
C VAL A 165 3.18 -9.27 4.63
N THR A 166 2.98 -10.51 5.10
CA THR A 166 1.66 -11.09 5.28
C THR A 166 0.82 -10.31 6.30
N ASN A 167 1.40 -9.91 7.43
CA ASN A 167 0.72 -9.13 8.46
C ASN A 167 0.40 -7.71 7.99
N CYS A 168 1.31 -7.05 7.26
CA CYS A 168 1.06 -5.76 6.62
C CYS A 168 -0.12 -5.85 5.63
N CYS A 169 -0.11 -6.86 4.75
CA CYS A 169 -1.21 -7.07 3.80
C CYS A 169 -2.53 -7.33 4.52
N ARG A 170 -2.52 -8.17 5.56
CA ARG A 170 -3.72 -8.47 6.35
C ARG A 170 -4.30 -7.21 7.01
N PHE A 171 -3.43 -6.39 7.59
CA PHE A 171 -3.80 -5.10 8.17
C PHE A 171 -4.43 -4.17 7.13
N LEU A 172 -3.80 -4.04 5.95
CA LEU A 172 -4.32 -3.20 4.87
C LEU A 172 -5.68 -3.69 4.37
N CYS A 173 -5.90 -5.02 4.30
CA CYS A 173 -7.22 -5.58 4.00
C CYS A 173 -8.27 -5.17 5.04
N TYR A 174 -7.95 -5.18 6.34
CA TYR A 174 -8.86 -4.70 7.38
C TYR A 174 -9.12 -3.19 7.25
N PHE A 175 -8.09 -2.40 6.99
CA PHE A 175 -8.21 -0.96 6.76
C PHE A 175 -9.16 -0.63 5.60
N CYS A 176 -9.11 -1.40 4.51
CA CYS A 176 -10.06 -1.31 3.40
C CYS A 176 -11.49 -1.68 3.83
N ARG A 177 -11.66 -2.81 4.54
CA ARG A 177 -13.00 -3.32 4.92
C ARG A 177 -13.81 -2.40 5.81
N ILE A 178 -13.16 -1.64 6.70
CA ILE A 178 -13.87 -0.79 7.67
C ILE A 178 -14.44 0.50 7.05
N SER A 179 -14.07 0.86 5.81
CA SER A 179 -14.55 2.11 5.19
C SER A 179 -14.38 2.13 3.68
N ARG A 180 -15.46 2.43 2.95
CA ARG A 180 -15.42 2.67 1.49
C ARG A 180 -14.49 3.81 1.10
N GLN A 181 -14.33 4.82 1.95
CA GLN A 181 -13.41 5.92 1.67
C GLN A 181 -11.95 5.51 1.91
N ASN A 182 -11.68 4.54 2.80
CA ASN A 182 -10.34 3.97 2.95
C ASN A 182 -9.95 3.16 1.72
N GLN A 183 -10.89 2.41 1.15
CA GLN A 183 -10.69 1.71 -0.12
C GLN A 183 -10.25 2.67 -1.21
N ARG A 184 -10.90 3.84 -1.32
CA ARG A 184 -10.53 4.88 -2.30
C ARG A 184 -9.08 5.34 -2.13
N SER A 185 -8.65 5.61 -0.90
CA SER A 185 -7.24 5.96 -0.64
C SER A 185 -6.27 4.84 -1.00
N MET A 186 -6.65 3.58 -0.79
CA MET A 186 -5.83 2.43 -1.22
C MET A 186 -5.87 2.20 -2.73
N PHE A 187 -6.95 2.59 -3.40
CA PHE A 187 -7.12 2.44 -4.85
C PHE A 187 -6.14 3.33 -5.64
N ASP A 188 -5.76 4.49 -5.09
CA ASP A 188 -4.70 5.34 -5.67
C ASP A 188 -3.35 4.61 -5.78
N HIS A 189 -3.15 3.57 -4.96
CA HIS A 189 -1.96 2.72 -4.97
C HIS A 189 -2.13 1.39 -5.73
N LEU A 190 -3.25 1.18 -6.42
CA LEU A 190 -3.60 -0.09 -7.07
C LEU A 190 -2.53 -0.56 -8.06
N SER A 191 -2.04 0.33 -8.94
CA SER A 191 -1.04 -0.04 -9.94
C SER A 191 0.25 -0.59 -9.31
N TYR A 192 0.70 -0.01 -8.19
CA TYR A 192 1.85 -0.52 -7.45
C TYR A 192 1.57 -1.90 -6.85
N LEU A 193 0.40 -2.08 -6.22
CA LEU A 193 0.01 -3.36 -5.64
C LEU A 193 -0.08 -4.46 -6.71
N LEU A 194 -0.60 -4.13 -7.90
CA LEU A 194 -0.66 -5.04 -9.03
C LEU A 194 0.72 -5.39 -9.59
N GLN A 195 1.64 -4.42 -9.72
CA GLN A 195 3.01 -4.70 -10.15
C GLN A 195 3.73 -5.68 -9.21
N ASN A 196 3.41 -5.63 -7.91
CA ASN A 196 3.98 -6.49 -6.88
C ASN A 196 3.06 -7.67 -6.50
N SER A 197 1.98 -7.91 -7.24
CA SER A 197 0.98 -8.95 -6.95
C SER A 197 1.53 -10.38 -7.05
N GLY A 198 2.62 -10.57 -7.81
CA GLY A 198 3.31 -11.84 -7.95
C GLY A 198 3.99 -12.35 -6.67
N ILE A 199 4.10 -11.49 -5.66
CA ILE A 199 4.83 -11.76 -4.42
C ILE A 199 3.96 -12.58 -3.47
N GLY A 200 4.52 -13.70 -2.98
CA GLY A 200 3.84 -14.57 -2.02
C GLY A 200 2.78 -15.49 -2.64
N LEU A 201 2.66 -15.53 -3.97
CA LEU A 201 1.76 -16.45 -4.68
C LEU A 201 2.25 -17.91 -4.57
N GLY A 202 1.71 -18.63 -3.59
CA GLY A 202 2.13 -19.99 -3.23
C GLY A 202 2.30 -20.20 -1.72
N MET A 203 2.15 -19.15 -0.92
CA MET A 203 2.04 -19.24 0.53
C MET A 203 0.60 -18.96 0.96
N ARG A 204 0.13 -19.65 2.01
CA ARG A 204 -1.08 -19.23 2.72
C ARG A 204 -0.82 -17.90 3.40
N GLY A 205 -1.78 -16.99 3.30
CA GLY A 205 -1.68 -15.64 3.86
C GLY A 205 -2.16 -14.56 2.91
N SER A 206 -2.32 -13.35 3.46
CA SER A 206 -2.63 -12.14 2.71
C SER A 206 -1.42 -11.69 1.88
N THR A 207 -1.69 -11.34 0.63
CA THR A 207 -0.72 -10.90 -0.38
C THR A 207 -1.07 -9.50 -0.86
N PRO A 208 -0.15 -8.80 -1.56
CA PRO A 208 -0.45 -7.50 -2.16
C PRO A 208 -1.67 -7.56 -3.12
N LEU A 209 -1.88 -8.70 -3.79
CA LEU A 209 -3.06 -8.94 -4.63
C LEU A 209 -4.36 -8.97 -3.82
N ASP A 210 -4.34 -9.54 -2.60
CA ASP A 210 -5.51 -9.54 -1.72
C ASP A 210 -5.85 -8.11 -1.24
N VAL A 211 -4.83 -7.26 -1.05
CA VAL A 211 -5.02 -5.83 -0.74
C VAL A 211 -5.60 -5.08 -1.94
N ALA A 212 -5.10 -5.35 -3.14
CA ALA A 212 -5.64 -4.80 -4.38
C ALA A 212 -7.10 -5.21 -4.60
N ALA A 213 -7.46 -6.46 -4.31
CA ALA A 213 -8.86 -6.89 -4.33
C ALA A 213 -9.68 -6.16 -3.26
N ALA A 214 -9.16 -6.04 -2.03
CA ALA A 214 -9.86 -5.38 -0.94
C ALA A 214 -10.09 -3.87 -1.17
N SER A 215 -9.29 -3.23 -2.02
CA SER A 215 -9.46 -1.80 -2.36
C SER A 215 -10.57 -1.54 -3.38
N CYS A 216 -11.11 -2.56 -4.05
CA CYS A 216 -12.25 -2.40 -4.97
C CYS A 216 -13.49 -3.22 -4.56
N ILE A 217 -13.34 -4.24 -3.69
CA ILE A 217 -14.44 -5.11 -3.27
C ILE A 217 -15.59 -4.33 -2.64
N ASP A 218 -16.83 -4.72 -2.96
CA ASP A 218 -18.08 -4.13 -2.45
C ASP A 218 -18.22 -2.60 -2.70
N ASN A 219 -17.49 -2.07 -3.68
CA ASN A 219 -17.46 -0.66 -4.03
C ASN A 219 -17.66 -0.43 -5.54
N ASN A 220 -18.92 -0.18 -5.93
CA ASN A 220 -19.31 -0.01 -7.33
C ASN A 220 -18.55 1.14 -8.01
N GLU A 221 -18.30 2.26 -7.32
CA GLU A 221 -17.57 3.40 -7.90
C GLU A 221 -16.14 3.02 -8.28
N LEU A 222 -15.45 2.27 -7.42
CA LEU A 222 -14.06 1.87 -7.67
C LEU A 222 -13.96 0.73 -8.67
N ALA A 223 -14.92 -0.19 -8.68
CA ALA A 223 -15.00 -1.23 -9.69
C ALA A 223 -15.20 -0.65 -11.09
N LEU A 224 -16.03 0.38 -11.24
CA LEU A 224 -16.20 1.12 -12.50
C LEU A 224 -14.98 2.00 -12.84
N ALA A 225 -14.18 2.40 -11.85
CA ALA A 225 -12.95 3.15 -12.06
C ALA A 225 -11.76 2.26 -12.50
N LEU A 226 -11.91 0.93 -12.51
CA LEU A 226 -10.87 0.02 -12.98
C LEU A 226 -10.59 0.24 -14.46
N GLN A 227 -9.31 0.34 -14.80
CA GLN A 227 -8.90 0.53 -16.19
C GLN A 227 -8.67 -0.81 -16.89
N GLU A 228 -8.87 -0.84 -18.22
CA GLU A 228 -8.55 -2.02 -19.03
C GLU A 228 -7.09 -2.45 -18.86
N GLN A 229 -6.17 -1.50 -18.62
CA GLN A 229 -4.75 -1.76 -18.36
C GLN A 229 -4.51 -2.55 -17.06
N ASP A 230 -5.30 -2.30 -16.03
CA ASP A 230 -5.16 -2.99 -14.74
C ASP A 230 -5.66 -4.44 -14.86
N LEU A 231 -6.79 -4.64 -15.55
CA LEU A 231 -7.31 -5.97 -15.87
C LEU A 231 -6.36 -6.74 -16.79
N GLU A 232 -5.77 -6.08 -17.79
CA GLU A 232 -4.79 -6.70 -18.69
C GLU A 232 -3.52 -7.15 -17.95
N LYS A 233 -3.01 -6.36 -17.00
CA LYS A 233 -1.88 -6.79 -16.14
C LYS A 233 -2.22 -8.07 -15.38
N VAL A 234 -3.40 -8.11 -14.75
CA VAL A 234 -3.85 -9.29 -13.98
C VAL A 234 -4.00 -10.52 -14.88
N VAL A 235 -4.63 -10.39 -16.05
CA VAL A 235 -4.75 -11.48 -17.02
C VAL A 235 -3.38 -11.93 -17.54
N THR A 236 -2.43 -11.00 -17.70
CA THR A 236 -1.04 -11.32 -18.06
C THR A 236 -0.35 -12.16 -17.00
N TYR A 237 -0.50 -11.81 -15.73
CA TYR A 237 0.09 -12.59 -14.65
C TYR A 237 -0.60 -13.94 -14.46
N LEU A 238 -1.93 -14.01 -14.64
CA LEU A 238 -2.68 -15.27 -14.67
C LEU A 238 -2.19 -16.20 -15.79
N ALA A 239 -1.95 -15.68 -17.00
CA ALA A 239 -1.36 -16.46 -18.09
C ALA A 239 0.02 -17.02 -17.71
N GLY A 240 0.83 -16.20 -17.02
CA GLY A 240 2.10 -16.63 -16.44
C GLY A 240 1.97 -17.79 -15.44
N CYS A 241 0.99 -17.74 -14.53
CA CYS A 241 0.67 -18.85 -13.63
C CYS A 241 0.29 -20.12 -14.39
N GLY A 242 -0.31 -19.98 -15.57
CA GLY A 242 -0.62 -21.09 -16.44
C GLY A 242 0.61 -21.77 -17.06
N LEU A 243 1.72 -21.06 -17.23
CA LEU A 243 2.90 -21.55 -17.95
C LEU A 243 4.09 -21.85 -17.05
N GLN A 244 4.05 -21.43 -15.79
CA GLN A 244 5.17 -21.50 -14.86
C GLN A 244 4.79 -22.28 -13.61
N SER A 245 5.66 -23.21 -13.22
CA SER A 245 5.61 -23.86 -11.92
C SER A 245 5.84 -22.85 -10.79
N CYS A 246 5.32 -23.14 -9.59
CA CYS A 246 5.50 -22.26 -8.42
C CYS A 246 6.88 -22.49 -7.77
N PRO A 247 7.87 -21.58 -7.89
CA PRO A 247 9.22 -21.81 -7.36
C PRO A 247 9.23 -21.97 -5.83
N MET A 248 8.30 -21.30 -5.14
CA MET A 248 8.13 -21.35 -3.69
C MET A 248 7.62 -22.71 -3.18
N LEU A 249 6.80 -23.40 -3.98
CA LEU A 249 6.37 -24.76 -3.64
C LEU A 249 7.47 -25.77 -3.95
N LEU A 250 8.19 -25.59 -5.07
CA LEU A 250 9.33 -26.43 -5.43
C LEU A 250 10.44 -26.39 -4.37
N SER A 251 10.76 -25.20 -3.83
CA SER A 251 11.75 -25.08 -2.75
C SER A 251 11.34 -25.79 -1.46
N LYS A 252 10.03 -25.93 -1.22
CA LYS A 252 9.45 -26.67 -0.09
C LYS A 252 9.30 -28.18 -0.36
N GLY A 253 9.75 -28.67 -1.52
CA GLY A 253 9.75 -30.09 -1.86
C GLY A 253 8.42 -30.61 -2.43
N TYR A 254 7.53 -29.73 -2.87
CA TYR A 254 6.30 -30.13 -3.56
C TYR A 254 6.60 -30.67 -4.98
N PRO A 255 5.78 -31.61 -5.48
CA PRO A 255 5.84 -32.07 -6.85
C PRO A 255 5.67 -30.93 -7.86
N ASP A 256 6.44 -30.98 -8.95
CA ASP A 256 6.28 -30.05 -10.06
C ASP A 256 5.14 -30.52 -10.98
N ILE A 257 4.10 -29.70 -11.08
CA ILE A 257 2.94 -29.93 -11.95
C ILE A 257 2.98 -29.08 -13.23
N GLY A 258 4.00 -28.23 -13.41
CA GLY A 258 4.18 -27.41 -14.63
C GLY A 258 3.34 -26.13 -14.73
N TRP A 259 2.56 -25.81 -13.70
CA TRP A 259 1.75 -24.59 -13.60
C TRP A 259 1.47 -24.24 -12.12
N ASN A 260 0.89 -23.07 -11.85
CA ASN A 260 0.63 -22.56 -10.50
C ASN A 260 -0.87 -22.36 -10.23
N PRO A 261 -1.61 -23.41 -9.80
CA PRO A 261 -3.03 -23.30 -9.47
C PRO A 261 -3.29 -22.36 -8.29
N CYS A 262 -2.43 -22.37 -7.27
CA CYS A 262 -2.56 -21.53 -6.07
C CYS A 262 -2.48 -20.03 -6.40
N GLY A 263 -1.53 -19.65 -7.26
CA GLY A 263 -1.41 -18.27 -7.73
C GLY A 263 -2.53 -17.89 -8.69
N GLY A 264 -2.92 -18.81 -9.57
CA GLY A 264 -4.01 -18.60 -10.52
C GLY A 264 -5.34 -18.31 -9.83
N GLU A 265 -5.69 -19.05 -8.78
CA GLU A 265 -6.93 -18.85 -8.00
C GLU A 265 -7.03 -17.41 -7.48
N LYS A 266 -5.96 -16.87 -6.90
CA LYS A 266 -5.96 -15.50 -6.37
C LYS A 266 -6.19 -14.42 -7.44
N TYR A 267 -5.64 -14.62 -8.64
CA TYR A 267 -5.89 -13.71 -9.77
C TYR A 267 -7.34 -13.82 -10.27
N LEU A 268 -7.89 -15.04 -10.33
CA LEU A 268 -9.30 -15.25 -10.67
C LEU A 268 -10.23 -14.61 -9.64
N ASP A 269 -9.90 -14.69 -8.35
CA ASP A 269 -10.64 -14.01 -7.28
C ASP A 269 -10.64 -12.49 -7.45
N PHE A 270 -9.49 -11.87 -7.76
CA PHE A 270 -9.44 -10.43 -8.07
C PHE A 270 -10.37 -10.08 -9.25
N LEU A 271 -10.28 -10.84 -10.35
CA LEU A 271 -11.13 -10.63 -11.52
C LEU A 271 -12.62 -10.80 -11.17
N ARG A 272 -12.94 -11.77 -10.31
CA ARG A 272 -14.30 -12.01 -9.84
C ARG A 272 -14.85 -10.80 -9.09
N PHE A 273 -14.07 -10.20 -8.20
CA PHE A 273 -14.49 -8.98 -7.49
C PHE A 273 -14.58 -7.76 -8.40
N ALA A 274 -13.82 -7.73 -9.50
CA ALA A 274 -13.93 -6.65 -10.49
C ALA A 274 -15.21 -6.75 -11.34
N VAL A 275 -15.66 -7.97 -11.67
CA VAL A 275 -16.84 -8.18 -12.53
C VAL A 275 -18.14 -8.35 -11.74
N PHE A 276 -18.08 -8.62 -10.44
CA PHE A 276 -19.28 -8.83 -9.62
C PHE A 276 -19.15 -8.11 -8.28
N VAL A 277 -20.01 -7.11 -8.08
CA VAL A 277 -19.96 -6.22 -6.91
C VAL A 277 -21.35 -6.07 -6.33
N ASN A 278 -21.49 -6.23 -5.00
CA ASN A 278 -22.76 -6.03 -4.29
C ASN A 278 -23.97 -6.83 -4.83
N GLY A 279 -23.73 -7.97 -5.48
CA GLY A 279 -24.81 -8.80 -6.05
C GLY A 279 -25.11 -8.56 -7.52
N GLU A 280 -24.45 -7.58 -8.15
CA GLU A 280 -24.69 -7.16 -9.53
C GLU A 280 -23.46 -7.42 -10.40
N SER A 281 -23.68 -7.73 -11.68
CA SER A 281 -22.61 -7.88 -12.67
C SER A 281 -22.22 -6.51 -13.25
N VAL A 282 -20.91 -6.24 -13.32
CA VAL A 282 -20.35 -5.05 -13.96
C VAL A 282 -20.03 -5.40 -15.41
N GLU A 283 -21.01 -5.21 -16.30
CA GLU A 283 -20.94 -5.68 -17.70
C GLU A 283 -19.70 -5.15 -18.46
N GLU A 284 -19.30 -3.90 -18.25
CA GLU A 284 -18.13 -3.30 -18.90
C GLU A 284 -16.85 -4.08 -18.54
N ASN A 285 -16.66 -4.36 -17.25
CA ASN A 285 -15.54 -5.16 -16.76
C ASN A 285 -15.64 -6.61 -17.24
N ALA A 286 -16.82 -7.23 -17.18
CA ALA A 286 -17.03 -8.60 -17.64
C ALA A 286 -16.65 -8.77 -19.11
N ASN A 287 -17.09 -7.85 -19.98
CA ASN A 287 -16.78 -7.85 -21.40
C ASN A 287 -15.27 -7.71 -21.68
N VAL A 288 -14.58 -6.84 -20.94
CA VAL A 288 -13.13 -6.69 -21.02
C VAL A 288 -12.43 -7.97 -20.57
N VAL A 289 -12.80 -8.52 -19.41
CA VAL A 289 -12.19 -9.74 -18.85
C VAL A 289 -12.36 -10.92 -19.79
N VAL A 290 -13.57 -11.19 -20.28
CA VAL A 290 -13.83 -12.29 -21.23
C VAL A 290 -12.99 -12.12 -22.49
N ARG A 291 -12.96 -10.91 -23.07
CA ARG A 291 -12.18 -10.60 -24.28
C ARG A 291 -10.67 -10.77 -24.08
N LEU A 292 -10.14 -10.44 -22.91
CA LEU A 292 -8.73 -10.64 -22.57
C LEU A 292 -8.41 -12.12 -22.35
N LEU A 293 -9.28 -12.87 -21.67
CA LEU A 293 -9.10 -14.31 -21.40
C LEU A 293 -9.10 -15.15 -22.68
N ILE A 294 -10.03 -14.91 -23.61
CA ILE A 294 -10.08 -15.68 -24.88
C ILE A 294 -8.84 -15.45 -25.76
N ARG A 295 -8.16 -14.31 -25.61
CA ARG A 295 -6.91 -14.00 -26.33
C ARG A 295 -5.70 -14.71 -25.73
N ARG A 296 -5.84 -15.28 -24.52
CA ARG A 296 -4.76 -15.94 -23.77
C ARG A 296 -5.26 -17.28 -23.20
N PRO A 297 -5.33 -18.33 -24.04
CA PRO A 297 -5.83 -19.64 -23.61
C PRO A 297 -5.03 -20.23 -22.42
N GLU A 298 -3.84 -19.71 -22.16
CA GLU A 298 -3.01 -20.07 -21.02
C GLU A 298 -3.70 -19.83 -19.67
N CYS A 299 -4.61 -18.86 -19.59
CA CYS A 299 -5.34 -18.52 -18.38
C CYS A 299 -6.30 -19.63 -17.91
N PHE A 300 -6.73 -20.55 -18.76
CA PHE A 300 -7.73 -21.58 -18.40
C PHE A 300 -7.13 -22.81 -17.70
N GLY A 301 -5.81 -22.86 -17.51
CA GLY A 301 -5.12 -24.04 -17.00
C GLY A 301 -4.88 -25.12 -18.08
N PRO A 302 -4.01 -26.09 -17.82
CA PRO A 302 -3.52 -27.02 -18.84
C PRO A 302 -4.60 -27.96 -19.39
N ALA A 303 -5.62 -28.33 -18.61
CA ALA A 303 -6.64 -29.27 -19.06
C ALA A 303 -7.67 -28.67 -20.02
N LEU A 304 -7.75 -27.34 -20.08
CA LEU A 304 -8.71 -26.60 -20.91
C LEU A 304 -8.07 -25.84 -22.08
N ARG A 305 -6.74 -25.90 -22.22
CA ARG A 305 -6.04 -25.39 -23.41
C ARG A 305 -6.29 -26.37 -24.56
N GLY A 306 -6.93 -25.89 -25.62
CA GLY A 306 -7.50 -26.72 -26.70
C GLY A 306 -6.53 -27.64 -27.46
N GLU A 307 -5.21 -27.52 -27.29
CA GLU A 307 -4.23 -28.44 -27.87
C GLU A 307 -3.85 -29.53 -26.86
N GLY A 308 -4.64 -30.62 -26.80
CA GLY A 308 -4.31 -31.83 -26.03
C GLY A 308 -4.84 -31.90 -24.59
N GLY A 309 -5.64 -30.92 -24.15
CA GLY A 309 -6.30 -30.96 -22.84
C GLY A 309 -7.28 -32.14 -22.71
N ALA A 310 -7.22 -32.87 -21.60
CA ALA A 310 -8.10 -34.01 -21.32
C ALA A 310 -9.55 -33.60 -20.94
N GLY A 311 -9.83 -32.29 -20.90
CA GLY A 311 -11.12 -31.73 -20.51
C GLY A 311 -11.27 -31.56 -18.99
N LEU A 312 -12.29 -30.77 -18.59
CA LEU A 312 -12.52 -30.41 -17.19
C LEU A 312 -12.79 -31.63 -16.30
N LEU A 313 -13.64 -32.56 -16.74
CA LEU A 313 -14.00 -33.74 -15.95
C LEU A 313 -12.77 -34.58 -15.61
N ALA A 314 -11.93 -34.87 -16.60
CA ALA A 314 -10.69 -35.61 -16.41
C ALA A 314 -9.72 -34.86 -15.47
N ALA A 315 -9.70 -33.52 -15.55
CA ALA A 315 -8.88 -32.70 -14.65
C ALA A 315 -9.32 -32.80 -13.18
N ILE A 316 -10.63 -32.80 -12.93
CA ILE A 316 -11.19 -32.96 -11.58
C ILE A 316 -10.97 -34.39 -11.06
N GLU A 317 -11.18 -35.40 -11.89
CA GLU A 317 -10.88 -36.80 -11.53
C GLU A 317 -9.39 -37.00 -11.19
N GLU A 318 -8.49 -36.39 -11.96
CA GLU A 318 -7.06 -36.45 -11.66
C GLU A 318 -6.70 -35.67 -10.39
N ALA A 319 -7.35 -34.54 -10.14
CA ALA A 319 -7.16 -33.78 -8.90
C ALA A 319 -7.60 -34.58 -7.66
N ILE A 320 -8.69 -35.35 -7.76
CA ILE A 320 -9.14 -36.27 -6.70
C ILE A 320 -8.07 -37.34 -6.44
N LYS A 321 -7.56 -37.98 -7.50
CA LYS A 321 -6.48 -38.98 -7.37
C LYS A 321 -5.19 -38.38 -6.78
N ILE A 322 -4.88 -37.13 -7.10
CA ILE A 322 -3.75 -36.41 -6.48
C ILE A 322 -4.01 -36.26 -4.97
N SER A 323 -5.20 -35.80 -4.58
CA SER A 323 -5.56 -35.64 -3.17
C SER A 323 -5.58 -36.95 -2.37
N GLU A 324 -5.85 -38.08 -3.02
CA GLU A 324 -5.79 -39.42 -2.41
C GLU A 324 -4.35 -39.94 -2.25
N ASP A 325 -3.37 -39.38 -2.97
CA ASP A 325 -1.96 -39.76 -2.90
C ASP A 325 -1.11 -38.68 -2.18
N PRO A 326 -0.75 -38.91 -0.89
CA PRO A 326 0.04 -37.95 -0.11
C PRO A 326 1.40 -37.60 -0.71
N ALA A 327 1.98 -38.47 -1.55
CA ALA A 327 3.26 -38.21 -2.22
C ALA A 327 3.13 -37.21 -3.37
N ARG A 328 1.92 -37.08 -3.93
CA ARG A 328 1.57 -36.14 -5.00
C ARG A 328 0.91 -34.86 -4.47
N ASP A 329 0.22 -34.95 -3.34
CA ASP A 329 -0.55 -33.82 -2.78
C ASP A 329 0.28 -32.87 -1.91
N GLY A 330 1.33 -33.39 -1.27
CA GLY A 330 2.13 -32.66 -0.30
C GLY A 330 3.64 -32.68 -0.59
N PRO A 331 4.44 -32.03 0.27
CA PRO A 331 5.88 -32.03 0.11
C PRO A 331 6.45 -33.44 0.30
N THR A 332 7.39 -33.82 -0.56
CA THR A 332 8.14 -35.07 -0.41
C THR A 332 8.98 -35.02 0.86
N VAL A 333 8.72 -35.92 1.81
CA VAL A 333 9.47 -35.98 3.08
C VAL A 333 10.91 -36.40 2.81
N LYS A 334 11.81 -35.43 2.64
CA LYS A 334 13.25 -35.71 2.68
C LYS A 334 13.60 -36.06 4.13
N LYS A 335 13.90 -37.34 4.38
CA LYS A 335 14.43 -37.83 5.67
C LYS A 335 15.85 -37.29 5.90
N ASP A 336 16.02 -36.01 6.24
CA ASP A 336 17.29 -35.54 6.81
C ASP A 336 17.19 -35.54 8.35
N ARG A 337 17.58 -36.69 8.93
CA ARG A 337 17.60 -36.97 10.37
C ARG A 337 18.77 -36.28 11.09
N ARG A 338 18.98 -34.96 10.96
CA ARG A 338 20.14 -34.34 11.63
C ARG A 338 19.92 -33.16 12.57
N PHE A 339 18.72 -32.57 12.67
CA PHE A 339 18.43 -31.59 13.73
C PHE A 339 16.96 -31.63 14.15
N PRO A 340 16.62 -32.04 15.39
CA PRO A 340 15.30 -31.77 15.95
C PRO A 340 15.30 -30.30 16.40
N MET A 341 14.80 -29.39 15.57
CA MET A 341 14.50 -28.02 15.99
C MET A 341 13.17 -28.02 16.74
N PHE A 342 13.27 -27.79 18.06
CA PHE A 342 12.17 -27.56 18.96
C PHE A 342 11.29 -26.39 18.44
N GLY A 343 9.98 -26.62 18.25
CA GLY A 343 8.97 -25.55 18.21
C GLY A 343 8.40 -25.11 16.84
N GLY A 344 8.59 -25.85 15.75
CA GLY A 344 8.12 -25.44 14.40
C GLY A 344 7.11 -26.34 13.68
N GLU A 345 6.71 -27.47 14.27
CA GLU A 345 5.87 -28.47 13.58
C GLU A 345 4.41 -28.02 13.40
N GLU A 346 3.82 -27.32 14.38
CA GLU A 346 2.42 -26.84 14.30
C GLU A 346 2.23 -25.76 13.21
N GLN A 347 3.21 -24.87 13.01
CA GLN A 347 3.17 -23.86 11.93
C GLN A 347 3.42 -24.45 10.54
N GLN A 348 4.04 -25.63 10.43
CA GLN A 348 4.25 -26.31 9.15
C GLN A 348 2.97 -26.98 8.64
N GLU A 349 2.11 -27.51 9.54
CA GLU A 349 0.82 -28.07 9.15
C GLU A 349 -0.19 -27.01 8.72
N GLU A 350 -0.30 -25.86 9.41
CA GLU A 350 -1.21 -24.78 9.02
C GLU A 350 -0.91 -24.17 7.63
N ASN A 351 0.35 -24.23 7.22
CA ASN A 351 0.86 -23.72 5.95
C ASN A 351 0.97 -24.78 4.84
N ARG A 352 0.48 -26.00 5.09
CA ARG A 352 0.48 -27.06 4.09
C ARG A 352 -0.53 -26.73 2.99
N VAL A 353 -0.05 -26.79 1.75
CA VAL A 353 -0.89 -26.67 0.56
C VAL A 353 -1.24 -28.09 0.13
N HIS A 354 -2.51 -28.33 -0.18
CA HIS A 354 -2.96 -29.57 -0.80
C HIS A 354 -3.10 -29.33 -2.29
N LEU A 355 -2.21 -29.92 -3.10
CA LEU A 355 -2.14 -29.65 -4.54
C LEU A 355 -3.42 -30.06 -5.27
N GLY A 356 -4.02 -31.21 -4.94
CA GLY A 356 -5.27 -31.64 -5.56
C GLY A 356 -6.41 -30.67 -5.23
N ASN A 357 -6.48 -30.18 -3.99
CA ASN A 357 -7.43 -29.14 -3.60
C ASN A 357 -7.18 -27.83 -4.37
N ALA A 358 -5.93 -27.39 -4.50
CA ALA A 358 -5.61 -26.17 -5.24
C ALA A 358 -6.03 -26.25 -6.72
N ILE A 359 -5.86 -27.41 -7.36
CA ILE A 359 -6.32 -27.63 -8.74
C ILE A 359 -7.85 -27.52 -8.82
N MET A 360 -8.59 -28.16 -7.91
CA MET A 360 -10.04 -28.08 -7.86
C MET A 360 -10.54 -26.65 -7.58
N SER A 361 -9.92 -25.95 -6.62
CA SER A 361 -10.19 -24.55 -6.29
C SER A 361 -9.97 -23.61 -7.48
N PHE A 362 -8.89 -23.81 -8.24
CA PHE A 362 -8.63 -23.02 -9.43
C PHE A 362 -9.74 -23.17 -10.48
N TYR A 363 -10.12 -24.42 -10.81
CA TYR A 363 -11.15 -24.66 -11.81
C TYR A 363 -12.54 -24.23 -11.32
N SER A 364 -12.85 -24.36 -10.03
CA SER A 364 -14.11 -23.86 -9.48
C SER A 364 -14.19 -22.33 -9.51
N ALA A 365 -13.09 -21.63 -9.17
CA ALA A 365 -13.00 -20.18 -9.28
C ALA A 365 -13.12 -19.69 -10.73
N LEU A 366 -12.53 -20.41 -11.68
CA LEU A 366 -12.63 -20.12 -13.11
C LEU A 366 -14.08 -20.23 -13.61
N ILE A 367 -14.80 -21.27 -13.19
CA ILE A 367 -16.21 -21.47 -13.55
C ILE A 367 -17.09 -20.40 -12.88
N ASP A 368 -16.85 -20.06 -11.61
CA ASP A 368 -17.58 -19.00 -10.90
C ASP A 368 -17.39 -17.64 -11.59
N LEU A 369 -16.16 -17.31 -11.99
CA LEU A 369 -15.86 -16.10 -12.77
C LEU A 369 -16.65 -16.06 -14.08
N LEU A 370 -16.57 -17.13 -14.88
CA LEU A 370 -17.27 -17.20 -16.17
C LEU A 370 -18.79 -17.16 -16.01
N GLY A 371 -19.32 -17.78 -14.94
CA GLY A 371 -20.73 -17.72 -14.59
C GLY A 371 -21.21 -16.31 -14.25
N ARG A 372 -20.38 -15.51 -13.57
CA ARG A 372 -20.68 -14.09 -13.25
C ARG A 372 -20.49 -13.15 -14.44
N CYS A 373 -19.62 -13.53 -15.38
CA CYS A 373 -19.47 -12.84 -16.66
C CYS A 373 -20.60 -13.16 -17.66
N ALA A 374 -21.52 -14.08 -17.32
CA ALA A 374 -22.62 -14.41 -18.21
C ALA A 374 -23.56 -13.20 -18.37
N PRO A 375 -23.97 -12.85 -19.60
CA PRO A 375 -24.88 -11.74 -19.84
C PRO A 375 -26.22 -12.01 -19.13
N GLU A 376 -26.74 -11.01 -18.41
CA GLU A 376 -28.01 -11.13 -17.69
C GLU A 376 -29.15 -11.45 -18.68
N MET A 377 -29.69 -12.67 -18.59
CA MET A 377 -30.78 -13.11 -19.46
C MET A 377 -32.17 -12.57 -19.07
N HIS A 378 -32.29 -11.80 -17.98
CA HIS A 378 -33.57 -11.42 -17.35
C HIS A 378 -33.80 -9.91 -17.19
N VAL A 379 -33.35 -9.10 -18.14
CA VAL A 379 -33.91 -7.75 -18.32
C VAL A 379 -35.05 -7.87 -19.34
N ARG A 380 -36.27 -8.14 -18.86
CA ARG A 380 -37.51 -8.04 -19.65
C ARG A 380 -38.53 -7.17 -18.95
#